data_AF-X1S329-F1
#
_entry.id   AF-X1S329-F1
#
_cell.length_a   1.000
_cell.length_b   1.000
_cell.length_c   1.000
_cell.angle_alpha   90.00
_cell.angle_beta   90.00
_cell.angle_gamma   90.00
#
_symmetry.space_group_name_H-M   'P 1'
#
loop_
_entity.id
_entity.type
_entity.pdbx_description
1 polymer ?
#
loop_
_entity_poly.entity_id
_entity_poly.type
_entity_poly.pdbx_seq_one_letter_code
_entity_poly.pdbx_strand_id
1 'polypeptide(L)'
;AGAVGALGALLCTAIYRKLNWANLKEAVYRTISLSAMVMWIVVGATAFSCIFTAAGGAELIKDIFLGLEVSPIVVVIFMQFTFLVLGCFMDPTGIILLTTPIYVPVIRALDF
;
A
#
# COMPACT_ATOMS: atom_id res chain seq x y z
N ALA A 1 5.41 14.13 -10.03
CA ALA A 1 6.13 13.44 -11.13
C ALA A 1 5.20 12.99 -12.27
N GLY A 2 4.02 12.41 -12.02
CA GLY A 2 3.12 11.90 -13.09
C GLY A 2 2.56 12.95 -14.07
N ALA A 3 2.22 14.16 -13.62
CA ALA A 3 1.63 15.19 -14.49
C ALA A 3 2.60 15.73 -15.56
N VAL A 4 3.89 15.86 -15.22
CA VAL A 4 4.93 16.37 -16.15
C VAL A 4 5.28 15.30 -17.20
N GLY A 5 5.31 14.02 -16.80
CA GLY A 5 5.48 12.90 -17.73
C GLY A 5 4.28 12.70 -18.67
N ALA A 6 3.05 12.90 -18.19
CA ALA A 6 1.84 12.84 -19.01
C ALA A 6 1.78 14.00 -20.03
N LEU A 7 2.17 15.22 -19.63
CA LEU A 7 2.30 16.37 -20.53
C LEU A 7 3.39 16.13 -21.59
N GLY A 8 4.54 15.59 -21.21
CA GLY A 8 5.61 15.21 -22.14
C GLY A 8 5.18 14.11 -23.12
N ALA A 9 4.47 13.09 -22.65
CA ALA A 9 3.94 12.01 -23.49
C ALA A 9 2.86 12.52 -24.45
N LEU A 10 1.97 13.43 -24.01
CA LEU A 10 0.98 14.10 -24.85
C LEU A 10 1.63 14.98 -25.93
N LEU A 11 2.65 15.76 -25.57
CA LEU A 11 3.42 16.55 -26.53
C LEU A 11 4.16 15.67 -27.55
N CYS A 12 4.85 14.62 -27.10
CA CYS A 12 5.53 13.69 -28.00
C CYS A 12 4.56 12.93 -28.93
N THR A 13 3.41 12.49 -28.43
CA THR A 13 2.39 11.80 -29.26
C THR A 13 1.67 12.75 -30.22
N ALA A 14 1.50 14.03 -29.85
CA ALA A 14 0.99 15.08 -30.74
C ALA A 14 1.99 15.40 -31.87
N ILE A 15 3.29 15.54 -31.55
CA ILE A 15 4.35 15.78 -32.54
C ILE A 15 4.48 14.60 -33.52
N TYR A 16 4.36 13.36 -33.04
CA TYR A 16 4.42 12.16 -33.88
C TYR A 16 3.12 11.84 -34.65
N ARG A 17 2.08 12.69 -34.55
CA ARG A 17 0.77 12.50 -35.24
C ARG A 17 0.08 11.15 -34.94
N LYS A 18 0.51 10.45 -33.89
CA LYS A 18 -0.04 9.16 -33.42
C LYS A 18 -1.06 9.34 -32.28
N LEU A 19 -1.53 10.57 -32.06
CA LEU A 19 -2.61 10.87 -31.13
C LEU A 19 -3.92 10.29 -31.68
N ASN A 20 -4.08 8.98 -31.50
CA ASN A 20 -5.29 8.26 -31.87
C ASN A 20 -6.18 8.13 -30.64
N TRP A 21 -7.49 8.35 -30.81
CA TRP A 21 -8.47 8.26 -29.72
C TRP A 21 -8.45 6.89 -29.05
N ALA A 22 -8.09 5.84 -29.80
CA ALA A 22 -7.85 4.50 -29.29
C ALA A 22 -6.73 4.43 -28.25
N ASN A 23 -5.56 5.05 -28.51
CA ASN A 23 -4.41 5.02 -27.61
C ASN A 23 -4.67 5.81 -26.31
N LEU A 24 -5.37 6.95 -26.42
CA LEU A 24 -5.77 7.73 -25.26
C LEU A 24 -6.73 6.92 -24.37
N LYS A 25 -7.74 6.29 -24.98
CA LYS A 25 -8.70 5.45 -24.26
C LYS A 25 -8.01 4.25 -23.61
N GLU A 26 -7.08 3.59 -24.29
CA GLU A 26 -6.34 2.45 -23.73
C GLU A 26 -5.46 2.86 -22.54
N ALA A 27 -4.75 3.99 -22.64
CA ALA A 27 -3.94 4.51 -21.55
C ALA A 27 -4.79 4.82 -20.31
N VAL A 28 -5.90 5.54 -20.49
CA VAL A 28 -6.84 5.84 -19.40
C VAL A 28 -7.41 4.56 -18.79
N TYR A 29 -7.78 3.58 -19.62
CA TYR A 29 -8.33 2.31 -19.13
C TYR A 29 -7.31 1.49 -18.32
N ARG A 30 -6.03 1.48 -18.74
CA ARG A 30 -4.95 0.84 -17.99
C ARG A 30 -4.71 1.52 -16.65
N THR A 31 -4.68 2.85 -16.61
CA THR A 31 -4.53 3.61 -15.36
C THR A 31 -5.71 3.37 -14.41
N ILE A 32 -6.95 3.39 -14.94
CA ILE A 32 -8.15 3.12 -14.15
C ILE A 32 -8.11 1.69 -13.61
N SER A 33 -7.72 0.70 -14.41
CA SER A 33 -7.66 -0.71 -13.98
C SER A 33 -6.67 -0.92 -12.83
N LEU A 34 -5.48 -0.28 -12.90
CA LEU A 34 -4.51 -0.29 -11.80
C LEU A 34 -5.09 0.37 -10.54
N SER A 35 -5.73 1.53 -10.68
CA SER A 35 -6.35 2.22 -9.53
C SER A 35 -7.51 1.43 -8.93
N ALA A 36 -8.28 0.72 -9.76
CA ALA A 36 -9.38 -0.14 -9.32
C ALA A 36 -8.85 -1.36 -8.53
N MET A 37 -7.75 -1.96 -8.96
CA MET A 37 -7.08 -3.03 -8.18
C MET A 37 -6.67 -2.52 -6.80
N VAL A 38 -6.08 -1.33 -6.71
CA VAL A 38 -5.71 -0.72 -5.42
C VAL A 38 -6.96 -0.46 -4.57
N MET A 39 -8.03 0.06 -5.16
CA MET A 39 -9.27 0.35 -4.45
C MET A 39 -9.91 -0.89 -3.83
N TRP A 40 -9.86 -2.04 -4.53
CA TRP A 40 -10.27 -3.33 -3.98
C TRP A 40 -9.40 -3.77 -2.79
N ILE A 41 -8.09 -3.56 -2.84
CA ILE A 41 -7.18 -3.84 -1.71
C ILE A 41 -7.54 -2.97 -0.50
N VAL A 42 -7.85 -1.69 -0.69
CA VAL A 42 -8.27 -0.78 0.40
C VAL A 42 -9.52 -1.30 1.09
N VAL A 43 -10.51 -1.77 0.33
CA VAL A 43 -11.75 -2.32 0.90
C VAL A 43 -11.47 -3.56 1.76
N GLY A 44 -10.62 -4.47 1.28
CA GLY A 44 -10.21 -5.64 2.08
C GLY A 44 -9.42 -5.26 3.34
N ALA A 45 -8.47 -4.33 3.21
CA ALA A 45 -7.64 -3.87 4.32
C ALA A 45 -8.46 -3.13 5.40
N THR A 46 -9.43 -2.32 5.01
CA THR A 46 -10.33 -1.62 5.94
C THR A 46 -11.28 -2.58 6.66
N ALA A 47 -11.84 -3.57 5.96
CA ALA A 47 -12.63 -4.63 6.58
C ALA A 47 -11.81 -5.44 7.59
N PHE A 48 -10.58 -5.83 7.22
CA PHE A 48 -9.65 -6.51 8.11
C PHE A 48 -9.31 -5.65 9.34
N SER A 49 -8.98 -4.37 9.15
CA SER A 49 -8.68 -3.43 10.25
C SER A 49 -9.82 -3.34 11.26
N CYS A 50 -11.06 -3.27 10.75
CA CYS A 50 -12.25 -3.17 11.58
C CYS A 50 -12.46 -4.46 12.39
N ILE A 51 -12.34 -5.63 11.77
CA ILE A 51 -12.46 -6.93 12.44
C ILE A 51 -11.33 -7.12 13.45
N PHE A 52 -10.10 -6.77 13.10
CA PHE A 52 -8.93 -6.91 13.97
C PHE A 52 -9.04 -6.04 15.22
N THR A 53 -9.48 -4.79 15.04
CA THR A 53 -9.71 -3.87 16.15
C THR A 53 -10.89 -4.33 17.00
N ALA A 54 -11.99 -4.77 16.38
CA ALA A 54 -13.16 -5.30 17.08
C ALA A 54 -12.87 -6.61 17.83
N ALA A 55 -11.94 -7.43 17.35
CA ALA A 55 -11.49 -8.66 17.99
C ALA A 55 -10.53 -8.42 19.17
N GLY A 56 -10.19 -7.17 19.48
CA GLY A 56 -9.20 -6.86 20.53
C GLY A 56 -7.76 -7.22 20.13
N GLY A 57 -7.48 -7.37 18.83
CA GLY A 57 -6.15 -7.76 18.35
C GLY A 57 -5.04 -6.80 18.78
N ALA A 58 -5.37 -5.52 18.94
CA ALA A 58 -4.43 -4.52 19.46
C ALA A 58 -4.03 -4.78 20.93
N GLU A 59 -4.97 -5.21 21.78
CA GLU A 59 -4.70 -5.58 23.18
C GLU A 59 -3.94 -6.90 23.28
N LEU A 60 -4.31 -7.91 22.46
CA LEU A 60 -3.59 -9.18 22.40
C LEU A 60 -2.11 -9.00 22.02
N ILE A 61 -1.83 -8.17 21.02
CA ILE A 61 -0.45 -7.84 20.63
C ILE A 61 0.24 -7.11 21.78
N LYS A 62 -0.40 -6.12 22.40
CA LYS A 62 0.15 -5.41 23.56
C LYS A 62 0.55 -6.35 24.69
N ASP A 63 -0.30 -7.30 25.07
CA ASP A 63 -0.01 -8.24 26.16
C ASP A 63 1.13 -9.22 25.80
N ILE A 64 1.19 -9.70 24.55
CA ILE A 64 2.29 -10.57 24.07
C ILE A 64 3.62 -9.81 24.06
N PHE A 65 3.63 -8.55 23.62
CA PHE A 65 4.86 -7.76 23.49
C PHE A 65 5.36 -7.21 24.83
N LEU A 66 4.46 -6.80 25.73
CA LEU A 66 4.80 -6.42 27.11
C LEU A 66 5.36 -7.61 27.92
N GLY A 67 4.87 -8.83 27.65
CA GLY A 67 5.35 -10.04 28.33
C GLY A 67 6.73 -10.52 27.89
N LEU A 68 7.28 -10.01 26.78
CA LEU A 68 8.49 -10.53 26.15
C LEU A 68 9.65 -9.51 26.08
N GLU A 69 9.48 -8.31 26.67
CA GLU A 69 10.46 -7.20 26.67
C GLU A 69 11.13 -6.99 25.30
N VAL A 70 10.35 -7.12 24.22
CA VAL A 70 10.92 -7.06 22.87
C VAL A 70 11.34 -5.64 22.56
N SER A 71 12.63 -5.42 22.31
CA SER A 71 13.14 -4.11 21.91
C SER A 71 12.40 -3.61 20.66
N PRO A 72 11.88 -2.37 20.65
CA PRO A 72 11.17 -1.78 19.51
C PRO A 72 11.95 -1.85 18.19
N ILE A 73 13.28 -1.85 18.27
CA ILE A 73 14.19 -1.97 17.13
C ILE A 73 14.02 -3.30 16.40
N VAL A 74 13.80 -4.41 17.13
CA VAL A 74 13.62 -5.74 16.53
C VAL A 74 12.34 -5.79 15.68
N VAL A 75 11.28 -5.13 16.16
CA VAL A 75 10.00 -5.07 15.44
C VAL A 75 10.12 -4.23 14.17
N VAL A 76 10.78 -3.07 14.24
CA VAL A 76 11.04 -2.23 13.07
C VAL A 76 11.88 -2.96 12.02
N ILE A 77 12.90 -3.72 12.43
CA ILE A 77 13.71 -4.54 11.52
C ILE A 77 12.85 -5.61 10.84
N PHE A 78 11.96 -6.27 11.59
CA PHE A 78 11.04 -7.27 11.04
C PHE A 78 10.04 -6.63 10.05
N MET A 79 9.51 -5.45 10.37
CA MET A 79 8.63 -4.70 9.47
C MET A 79 9.32 -4.39 8.13
N GLN A 80 10.56 -3.93 8.16
CA GLN A 80 11.33 -3.65 6.94
C GLN A 80 11.68 -4.90 6.15
N PHE A 81 11.97 -6.01 6.82
CA PHE A 81 12.20 -7.28 6.14
C PHE A 81 10.95 -7.74 5.37
N THR A 82 9.79 -7.64 6.01
CA THR A 82 8.50 -7.98 5.37
C THR A 82 8.22 -7.08 4.16
N PHE A 83 8.55 -5.79 4.25
CA PHE A 83 8.44 -4.83 3.14
C PHE A 83 9.40 -5.16 1.99
N LEU A 84 10.61 -5.65 2.29
CA LEU A 84 11.58 -6.04 1.26
C LEU A 84 11.06 -7.24 0.46
N VAL A 85 10.53 -8.26 1.15
CA VAL A 85 9.95 -9.45 0.51
C VAL A 85 8.72 -9.09 -0.33
N LEU A 86 7.80 -8.31 0.23
CA LEU A 86 6.57 -7.89 -0.48
C LEU A 86 6.86 -6.89 -1.61
N GLY A 87 7.85 -6.01 -1.42
CA GLY A 87 8.26 -4.96 -2.35
C GLY A 87 8.78 -5.46 -3.69
N CYS A 88 9.31 -6.68 -3.74
CA CYS A 88 9.70 -7.32 -5.00
C CYS A 88 8.50 -7.78 -5.85
N PHE A 89 7.33 -8.01 -5.25
CA PHE A 89 6.19 -8.64 -5.91
C PHE A 89 5.00 -7.70 -6.12
N MET A 90 4.81 -6.73 -5.22
CA MET A 90 3.65 -5.87 -5.19
C MET A 90 4.02 -4.39 -5.38
N ASP A 91 3.05 -3.61 -5.89
CA ASP A 91 3.17 -2.16 -5.97
C ASP A 91 3.29 -1.55 -4.55
N PRO A 92 4.14 -0.52 -4.34
CA PRO A 92 4.34 0.12 -3.04
C PRO A 92 3.04 0.57 -2.37
N THR A 93 2.07 1.03 -3.16
CA THR A 93 0.78 1.50 -2.67
C THR A 93 -0.03 0.37 -2.04
N GLY A 94 -0.04 -0.80 -2.69
CA GLY A 94 -0.77 -1.98 -2.21
C GLY A 94 -0.17 -2.53 -0.91
N ILE A 95 1.16 -2.54 -0.80
CA ILE A 95 1.88 -3.04 0.39
C ILE A 95 1.56 -2.18 1.61
N ILE A 96 1.64 -0.85 1.46
CA ILE A 96 1.37 0.08 2.57
C ILE A 96 -0.07 -0.09 3.04
N LEU A 97 -1.04 -0.14 2.12
CA LEU A 97 -2.45 -0.30 2.47
C LEU A 97 -2.75 -1.62 3.19
N LEU A 98 -2.11 -2.71 2.79
CA LEU A 98 -2.28 -4.02 3.41
C LEU A 98 -1.64 -4.08 4.80
N THR A 99 -0.46 -3.50 4.95
CA THR A 99 0.33 -3.59 6.19
C THR A 99 -0.04 -2.54 7.23
N THR A 100 -0.58 -1.38 6.83
CA THR A 100 -1.08 -0.33 7.73
C THR A 100 -1.99 -0.87 8.84
N PRO A 101 -3.08 -1.60 8.57
CA PRO A 101 -3.97 -2.08 9.64
C PRO A 101 -3.30 -3.09 10.58
N ILE A 102 -2.25 -3.76 10.12
CA ILE A 102 -1.48 -4.72 10.92
C ILE A 102 -0.42 -3.98 11.75
N TYR A 103 0.24 -2.98 11.18
CA TYR A 103 1.37 -2.29 11.81
C TYR A 103 0.94 -1.20 12.78
N VAL A 104 -0.19 -0.53 12.54
CA VAL A 104 -0.77 0.47 13.46
C VAL A 104 -0.96 -0.09 14.89
N PRO A 105 -1.61 -1.25 15.11
CA PRO A 105 -1.75 -1.80 16.46
C PRO A 105 -0.42 -2.26 17.06
N VAL A 106 0.52 -2.75 16.22
CA VAL A 106 1.85 -3.16 16.67
C VAL A 106 2.67 -1.96 17.18
N ILE A 107 2.64 -0.83 16.48
CA ILE A 107 3.33 0.40 16.91
C ILE A 107 2.71 0.94 18.20
N ARG A 108 1.37 0.98 18.28
CA ARG A 108 0.63 1.39 19.49
C ARG A 108 0.91 0.50 20.71
N ALA A 109 1.17 -0.78 20.50
CA ALA A 109 1.51 -1.74 21.55
C ALA A 109 2.93 -1.53 22.11
N LEU A 110 3.84 -1.00 21.30
CA LEU A 110 5.25 -0.78 21.64
C LEU A 110 5.54 0.63 22.18
N ASP A 111 4.50 1.41 22.47
CA ASP A 111 4.56 2.79 22.99
C ASP A 111 5.38 3.76 22.11
N PHE A 112 5.08 3.77 20.81
CA PHE A 112 5.43 4.85 19.87
C PHE A 112 4.17 5.55 19.34
#